data_AF-A0A7C9DYI4-F1
#
_entry.id   AF-A0A7C9DYI4-F1
#
_cell.length_a   1.000
_cell.length_b   1.000
_cell.length_c   1.000
_cell.angle_alpha   90.00
_cell.angle_beta   90.00
_cell.angle_gamma   90.00
#
_symmetry.space_group_name_H-M   'P 1'
#
loop_
_entity.id
_entity.type
_entity.pdbx_description
1 polymer ?
#
loop_
_entity_poly.entity_id
_entity_poly.type
_entity_poly.pdbx_seq_one_letter_code
_entity_poly.pdbx_strand_id
1 'polypeptide(L)'
;MMVGSSAMVGWISRTSHAHIKQYYLKGRTSSEVEPGKGDLNLTAIPPVVVLDGANIYLAFQLQFNATLEQQPILLAFGSRYPVNHKLAMHDDKTTIRIDYSAGRFSFYDQFLVNP
;
A
#
# COMPACT_ATOMS: atom_id res chain seq x y z
N MET A 1 7.38 5.57 -13.07
CA MET A 1 8.71 5.00 -12.75
C MET A 1 8.72 4.65 -11.27
N MET A 2 9.23 3.49 -10.83
CA MET A 2 9.18 3.08 -9.42
C MET A 2 10.27 3.71 -8.55
N VAL A 3 11.43 4.00 -9.14
CA VAL A 3 12.54 4.61 -8.41
C VAL A 3 12.11 5.97 -7.86
N GLY A 4 12.34 6.20 -6.57
CA GLY A 4 11.96 7.41 -5.85
C GLY A 4 10.54 7.41 -5.26
N SER A 5 9.74 6.36 -5.50
CA SER A 5 8.40 6.23 -4.91
C SER A 5 8.40 5.48 -3.58
N SER A 6 7.31 5.63 -2.84
CA SER A 6 6.99 4.78 -1.68
C SER A 6 5.86 3.82 -2.02
N ALA A 7 5.91 2.61 -1.44
CA ALA A 7 4.94 1.55 -1.72
C ALA A 7 4.56 0.78 -0.47
N MET A 8 3.27 0.43 -0.36
CA MET A 8 2.82 -0.63 0.55
C MET A 8 2.95 -1.97 -0.15
N VAL A 9 3.64 -2.91 0.49
CA VAL A 9 3.84 -4.25 -0.05
C VAL A 9 3.25 -5.26 0.92
N GLY A 10 2.30 -6.04 0.43
CA GLY A 10 1.68 -7.16 1.14
C GLY A 10 2.13 -8.50 0.56
N TRP A 11 2.34 -9.50 1.41
CA TRP A 11 2.67 -10.86 0.98
C TRP A 11 2.20 -11.89 2.00
N ILE A 12 2.03 -13.13 1.53
CA ILE A 12 1.83 -14.30 2.38
C ILE A 12 3.17 -15.05 2.43
N SER A 13 3.70 -15.29 3.63
CA SER A 13 4.94 -16.04 3.80
C SER A 13 4.73 -17.56 3.61
N ARG A 14 5.82 -18.32 3.51
CA ARG A 14 5.74 -19.79 3.41
C ARG A 14 5.01 -20.44 4.58
N THR A 15 4.99 -19.81 5.74
CA THR A 15 4.29 -20.29 6.94
C THR A 15 2.84 -19.79 6.98
N SER A 16 2.30 -19.30 5.86
CA SER A 16 0.94 -18.76 5.70
C SER A 16 0.63 -17.53 6.54
N HIS A 17 1.65 -16.86 7.08
CA HIS A 17 1.45 -15.59 7.78
C HIS A 17 1.35 -14.46 6.77
N ALA A 18 0.32 -13.63 6.93
CA ALA A 18 0.17 -12.40 6.19
C ALA A 18 1.10 -11.31 6.74
N HIS A 19 1.77 -10.61 5.84
CA HIS A 19 2.68 -9.53 6.17
C HIS A 19 2.40 -8.33 5.28
N ILE A 20 2.63 -7.15 5.85
CA ILE A 20 2.47 -5.88 5.16
C ILE A 20 3.51 -4.90 5.67
N LYS A 21 4.13 -4.14 4.75
CA LYS A 21 5.15 -3.17 5.13
C LYS A 21 5.29 -2.08 4.07
N GLN A 22 5.57 -0.86 4.53
CA GLN A 22 5.95 0.25 3.67
C GLN A 22 7.42 0.11 3.21
N TYR A 23 7.71 0.51 1.98
CA TYR A 23 9.05 0.55 1.42
C TYR A 23 9.32 1.87 0.71
N TYR A 24 10.56 2.34 0.81
CA TYR A 24 11.09 3.38 -0.07
C TYR A 24 11.91 2.73 -1.19
N LEU A 25 11.52 2.99 -2.44
CA LEU A 25 12.11 2.38 -3.64
C LEU A 25 13.25 3.28 -4.16
N LYS A 26 14.33 3.42 -3.40
CA LYS A 26 15.43 4.36 -3.72
C LYS A 26 16.18 4.02 -5.01
N GLY A 27 16.25 2.75 -5.37
CA GLY A 27 16.99 2.28 -6.55
C GLY A 27 16.37 1.03 -7.17
N ARG A 28 17.12 0.39 -8.07
CA ARG A 28 16.64 -0.79 -8.82
C ARG A 28 17.10 -2.11 -8.21
N THR A 29 18.05 -2.07 -7.29
CA THR A 29 18.56 -3.26 -6.61
C THR A 29 17.83 -3.48 -5.29
N SER A 30 17.73 -4.74 -4.84
CA SER A 30 17.07 -5.08 -3.57
C SER A 30 17.72 -4.40 -2.36
N SER A 31 19.02 -4.14 -2.42
CA SER A 31 19.76 -3.37 -1.39
C SER A 31 19.26 -1.94 -1.25
N GLU A 32 18.86 -1.31 -2.37
CA GLU A 32 18.35 0.06 -2.42
C GLU A 32 16.82 0.14 -2.21
N VAL A 33 16.19 -0.99 -1.89
CA VAL A 33 14.80 -1.02 -1.44
C VAL A 33 14.81 -1.08 0.08
N GLU A 34 14.35 0.01 0.70
CA GLU A 34 14.51 0.26 2.13
C GLU A 34 13.20 -0.06 2.88
N PRO A 35 13.14 -1.16 3.67
CA PRO A 35 11.95 -1.53 4.42
C PRO A 35 11.65 -0.55 5.55
N GLY A 36 10.37 -0.26 5.77
CA GLY A 36 9.90 0.61 6.85
C GLY A 36 10.16 2.10 6.63
N LYS A 37 10.57 2.50 5.43
CA LYS A 37 10.80 3.90 5.05
C LYS A 37 9.86 4.32 3.93
N GLY A 38 9.77 5.61 3.70
CA GLY A 38 8.93 6.22 2.67
C GLY A 38 8.17 7.41 3.23
N ASP A 39 7.27 7.93 2.42
CA ASP A 39 6.44 9.12 2.67
C ASP A 39 4.94 8.80 2.66
N LEU A 40 4.55 7.51 2.71
CA LEU A 40 3.17 7.11 2.96
C LEU A 40 2.87 7.28 4.44
N ASN A 41 2.19 8.38 4.76
CA ASN A 41 1.73 8.71 6.11
C ASN A 41 0.55 7.79 6.50
N LEU A 42 0.87 6.63 7.09
CA LEU A 42 -0.12 5.69 7.61
C LEU A 42 -0.85 6.28 8.83
N THR A 43 -2.13 5.95 8.97
CA THR A 43 -2.92 6.32 10.15
C THR A 43 -2.71 5.33 11.30
N ALA A 44 -3.41 5.56 12.43
CA ALA A 44 -3.44 4.61 13.54
C ALA A 44 -4.20 3.31 13.21
N ILE A 45 -4.93 3.26 12.09
CA ILE A 45 -5.63 2.05 11.65
C ILE A 45 -4.61 1.06 11.08
N PRO A 46 -4.47 -0.15 11.68
CA PRO A 46 -3.50 -1.11 11.21
C PRO A 46 -3.79 -1.53 9.77
N PRO A 47 -2.78 -1.54 8.89
CA PRO A 47 -2.96 -2.01 7.53
C PRO A 47 -3.00 -3.55 7.55
N VAL A 48 -3.74 -4.16 6.63
CA VAL A 48 -4.06 -5.60 6.65
C VAL A 48 -3.83 -6.24 5.29
N VAL A 49 -3.40 -7.51 5.33
CA VAL A 49 -3.37 -8.41 4.18
C VAL A 49 -4.19 -9.64 4.53
N VAL A 50 -5.10 -10.02 3.64
CA VAL A 50 -5.95 -11.21 3.79
C VAL A 50 -5.83 -12.06 2.55
N LEU A 51 -5.71 -13.38 2.74
CA LEU A 51 -5.83 -14.35 1.67
C LEU A 51 -7.24 -14.94 1.71
N ASP A 52 -7.96 -14.86 0.60
CA ASP A 52 -9.26 -15.49 0.41
C ASP A 52 -9.29 -16.24 -0.93
N GLY A 53 -9.26 -17.57 -0.84
CA GLY A 53 -9.05 -18.45 -2.00
C GLY A 53 -7.75 -18.12 -2.73
N ALA A 54 -7.88 -17.72 -4.00
CA ALA A 54 -6.76 -17.31 -4.86
C ALA A 54 -6.48 -15.79 -4.84
N ASN A 55 -7.21 -15.02 -4.01
CA ASN A 55 -7.13 -13.58 -3.98
C ASN A 55 -6.36 -13.10 -2.75
N ILE A 56 -5.46 -12.14 -2.96
CA ILE A 56 -4.82 -11.39 -1.87
C ILE A 56 -5.46 -10.01 -1.82
N TYR A 57 -6.09 -9.70 -0.70
CA TYR A 57 -6.61 -8.37 -0.39
C TYR A 57 -5.59 -7.60 0.42
N LEU A 58 -5.31 -6.38 -0.01
CA LEU A 58 -4.41 -5.43 0.65
C LEU A 58 -5.21 -4.18 1.00
N ALA A 59 -5.29 -3.84 2.29
CA ALA A 59 -5.94 -2.63 2.74
C ALA A 59 -5.05 -1.84 3.68
N PHE A 60 -5.00 -0.52 3.49
CA PHE A 60 -4.26 0.42 4.31
C PHE A 60 -4.90 1.80 4.17
N GLN A 61 -4.68 2.65 5.18
CA GLN A 61 -5.20 4.01 5.19
C GLN A 61 -4.05 5.01 5.24
N LEU A 62 -4.13 6.03 4.38
CA LEU A 62 -3.18 7.13 4.31
C LEU A 62 -3.86 8.44 4.72
N GLN A 63 -3.08 9.33 5.35
CA GLN A 63 -3.49 10.69 5.65
C GLN A 63 -2.65 11.68 4.87
N PHE A 64 -3.32 12.61 4.17
CA PHE A 64 -2.69 13.67 3.42
C PHE A 64 -3.04 15.04 4.01
N ASN A 65 -2.08 15.96 4.01
CA ASN A 65 -2.26 17.31 4.56
C ASN A 65 -3.06 18.24 3.64
N ALA A 66 -3.30 17.81 2.40
CA ALA A 66 -4.08 18.52 1.40
C ALA A 66 -4.89 17.52 0.58
N THR A 67 -5.96 18.01 -0.04
CA THR A 67 -6.73 17.25 -1.02
C THR A 67 -5.81 16.85 -2.17
N LEU A 68 -5.83 15.56 -2.52
CA LEU A 68 -5.13 15.08 -3.71
C LEU A 68 -6.00 15.34 -4.94
N GLU A 69 -5.37 15.80 -6.02
CA GLU A 69 -5.96 15.75 -7.35
C GLU A 69 -5.68 14.38 -7.99
N GLN A 70 -5.59 14.31 -9.31
CA GLN A 70 -5.24 13.09 -10.01
C GLN A 70 -3.82 12.63 -9.66
N GLN A 71 -3.69 11.44 -9.07
CA GLN A 71 -2.40 10.84 -8.74
C GLN A 71 -2.10 9.60 -9.59
N PRO A 72 -0.86 9.43 -10.08
CA PRO A 72 -0.41 8.16 -10.62
C PRO A 72 -0.16 7.15 -9.50
N ILE A 73 -0.80 5.99 -9.57
CA ILE A 73 -0.61 4.88 -8.64
C ILE A 73 0.14 3.76 -9.34
N LEU A 74 1.26 3.34 -8.75
CA LEU A 74 2.07 2.23 -9.22
C LEU A 74 1.54 0.93 -8.60
N LEU A 75 1.27 -0.06 -9.45
CA LEU A 75 0.87 -1.40 -9.03
C LEU A 75 1.90 -2.40 -9.55
N ALA A 76 2.23 -3.39 -8.74
CA ALA A 76 3.13 -4.46 -9.14
C ALA A 76 2.80 -5.74 -8.36
N PHE A 77 3.09 -6.89 -8.96
CA PHE A 77 2.96 -8.18 -8.31
C PHE A 77 4.16 -9.08 -8.63
N GLY A 78 4.38 -10.08 -7.79
CA GLY A 78 5.42 -11.08 -8.03
C GLY A 78 5.15 -12.36 -7.26
N SER A 79 5.69 -13.45 -7.79
CA SER A 79 5.57 -14.81 -7.24
C SER A 79 6.54 -15.10 -6.09
N ARG A 80 7.59 -14.27 -5.91
CA ARG A 80 8.60 -14.45 -4.87
C ARG A 80 8.23 -13.67 -3.62
N TYR A 81 8.15 -14.36 -2.49
CA TYR A 81 7.97 -13.73 -1.18
C TYR A 81 9.30 -13.07 -0.72
N PRO A 82 9.25 -11.96 0.04
CA PRO A 82 10.42 -11.32 0.61
C PRO A 82 11.19 -12.22 1.60
N VAL A 83 12.53 -12.10 1.61
CA VAL A 83 13.41 -12.76 2.58
C VAL A 83 14.13 -11.67 3.38
N ASN A 84 14.09 -11.73 4.72
CA ASN A 84 14.65 -10.68 5.59
C ASN A 84 14.16 -9.27 5.21
N HIS A 85 12.88 -9.15 4.84
CA HIS A 85 12.25 -7.93 4.32
C HIS A 85 12.84 -7.38 3.01
N LYS A 86 13.73 -8.10 2.34
CA LYS A 86 14.26 -7.72 1.02
C LYS A 86 13.34 -8.20 -0.08
N LEU A 87 12.90 -7.25 -0.91
CA LEU A 87 12.01 -7.52 -2.03
C LEU A 87 12.80 -8.08 -3.21
N ALA A 88 12.22 -9.06 -3.89
CA ALA A 88 12.68 -9.47 -5.22
C ALA A 88 12.12 -8.52 -6.28
N MET A 89 12.62 -8.65 -7.51
CA MET A 89 12.02 -7.99 -8.67
C MET A 89 10.57 -8.52 -8.85
N HIS A 90 9.65 -7.62 -9.15
CA HIS A 90 8.27 -7.95 -9.52
C HIS A 90 8.26 -8.69 -10.86
N ASP A 91 7.24 -9.53 -11.07
CA ASP A 91 7.04 -10.24 -12.34
C ASP A 91 6.42 -9.31 -13.38
N ASP A 92 5.53 -8.41 -12.94
CA ASP A 92 4.97 -7.35 -13.78
C ASP A 92 4.56 -6.12 -12.94
N LYS A 93 4.33 -4.99 -13.63
CA LYS A 93 3.88 -3.74 -13.05
C LYS A 93 3.03 -2.94 -14.03
N THR A 94 2.20 -2.08 -13.48
CA THR A 94 1.45 -1.09 -14.25
C THR A 94 1.36 0.24 -13.49
N THR A 95 0.86 1.25 -14.17
CA THR A 95 0.55 2.55 -13.59
C THR A 95 -0.88 2.91 -13.97
N ILE A 96 -1.71 3.16 -12.96
CA ILE A 96 -3.07 3.69 -13.14
C ILE A 96 -3.09 5.14 -12.67
N ARG A 97 -4.12 5.89 -13.07
CA ARG A 97 -4.39 7.22 -12.52
C ARG A 97 -5.69 7.17 -11.76
N ILE A 98 -5.66 7.66 -10.52
CA ILE A 98 -6.86 7.81 -9.69
C ILE A 98 -7.10 9.30 -9.51
N ASP A 99 -8.31 9.74 -9.82
CA ASP A 99 -8.77 11.10 -9.55
C ASP A 99 -9.46 11.14 -8.17
N TYR A 100 -8.85 11.87 -7.24
CA TYR A 100 -9.35 12.03 -5.88
C TYR A 100 -10.23 13.29 -5.70
N SER A 101 -10.42 14.10 -6.75
CA SER A 101 -11.19 15.37 -6.68
C SER A 101 -12.66 15.18 -6.28
N ALA A 102 -13.27 14.07 -6.71
CA ALA A 102 -14.66 13.72 -6.40
C ALA A 102 -14.80 12.86 -5.13
N GLY A 103 -13.70 12.41 -4.52
CA GLY A 103 -13.67 11.45 -3.41
C GLY A 103 -14.00 12.04 -2.03
N ARG A 104 -14.87 13.05 -1.97
CA ARG A 104 -15.21 13.77 -0.73
C ARG A 104 -16.55 13.29 -0.18
N PHE A 105 -16.53 12.51 0.89
CA PHE A 105 -17.71 12.20 1.68
C PHE A 105 -17.66 13.01 2.99
N SER A 106 -18.57 13.97 3.14
CA SER A 106 -18.86 14.55 4.45
C SER A 106 -19.91 13.66 5.12
N PHE A 107 -19.51 12.82 6.07
CA PHE A 107 -20.47 12.28 7.02
C PHE A 107 -20.88 13.43 7.93
N TYR A 108 -22.12 13.90 7.82
CA TYR A 108 -22.73 14.62 8.92
C TYR A 108 -22.99 13.59 10.01
N ASP A 109 -22.27 13.68 11.13
CA ASP A 109 -22.62 12.94 12.34
C ASP A 109 -24.04 13.32 12.74
N GLN A 110 -25.00 12.48 12.38
CA GLN A 110 -26.36 12.53 12.89
C GLN A 110 -26.76 11.14 13.36
N PHE A 111 -26.08 10.66 14.39
CA PHE A 111 -26.68 9.71 15.32
C PHE A 111 -26.95 10.43 16.64
N LEU A 112 -27.94 11.33 16.61
CA LEU A 112 -28.79 11.51 17.78
C LEU A 112 -29.88 10.45 17.70
N VAL A 113 -29.65 9.31 18.33
CA VAL A 113 -30.73 8.45 18.79
C VAL A 113 -30.51 8.25 20.28
N ASN A 114 -31.09 9.15 21.07
CA ASN A 114 -31.55 8.83 22.42
C ASN A 114 -32.93 8.18 22.25
N PRO A 115 -33.14 7.01 22.86
CA PRO A 115 -34.01 7.00 24.04
C PRO A 115 -33.33 6.50 25.31
#